data_AF-A0A117J4D3-F1
#
_entry.id   AF-A0A117J4D3-F1
#
_cell.length_a   1.000
_cell.length_b   1.000
_cell.length_c   1.000
_cell.angle_alpha   90.00
_cell.angle_beta   90.00
_cell.angle_gamma   90.00
#
_symmetry.space_group_name_H-M   'P 1'
#
loop_
_entity.id
_entity.type
_entity.pdbx_description
1 polymer ?
#
loop_
_entity_poly.entity_id
_entity_poly.type
_entity_poly.pdbx_seq_one_letter_code
_entity_poly.pdbx_strand_id
1 'polypeptide(L)'
;MGTREIKVTLMPGHEITLQSDAPDIEGLVSSIVSIMDQFSPDDIKVECGYDGFDIKSFREILIEASKDFIDAIALDKSKYQSVLASLEAVEHEAN
;
A
#
# COMPACT_ATOMS: atom_id res chain seq x y z
N MET A 1 18.41 -25.57 1.11
CA MET A 1 17.69 -24.54 1.90
C MET A 1 17.47 -23.38 0.94
N GLY A 2 16.39 -23.41 0.15
CA GLY A 2 16.12 -22.37 -0.84
C GLY A 2 15.54 -21.16 -0.14
N THR A 3 16.23 -20.03 -0.18
CA THR A 3 15.70 -18.77 0.35
C THR A 3 14.51 -18.39 -0.54
N ARG A 4 13.32 -18.36 0.05
CA ARG A 4 12.09 -17.96 -0.63
C ARG A 4 11.97 -16.45 -0.51
N GLU A 5 12.84 -15.73 -1.21
CA GLU A 5 12.85 -14.28 -1.20
C GLU A 5 11.93 -13.79 -2.32
N ILE A 6 10.91 -13.03 -1.93
CA ILE A 6 9.95 -12.39 -2.84
C ILE A 6 10.36 -10.94 -2.92
N LYS A 7 10.83 -10.50 -4.08
CA LYS A 7 11.18 -9.12 -4.33
C LYS A 7 9.97 -8.40 -4.91
N VAL A 8 9.51 -7.36 -4.22
CA VAL A 8 8.38 -6.53 -4.63
C VAL A 8 8.91 -5.14 -4.92
N THR A 9 8.79 -4.72 -6.17
CA THR A 9 9.13 -3.37 -6.62
C THR A 9 7.85 -2.56 -6.67
N LEU A 10 7.73 -1.59 -5.79
CA LEU A 10 6.54 -0.73 -5.68
C LEU A 10 6.59 0.44 -6.67
N MET A 11 7.79 0.96 -6.93
CA MET A 11 8.08 1.99 -7.94
C MET A 11 9.57 1.88 -8.35
N PRO A 12 9.98 2.41 -9.51
CA PRO A 12 11.40 2.48 -9.86
C PRO A 12 12.20 3.21 -8.76
N GLY A 13 13.12 2.47 -8.11
CA GLY A 13 13.92 2.96 -7.00
C GLY A 13 13.41 2.62 -5.59
N HIS A 14 12.20 2.05 -5.46
CA HIS A 14 11.71 1.46 -4.21
C HIS A 14 11.41 -0.02 -4.39
N GLU A 15 12.38 -0.82 -3.95
CA GLU A 15 12.36 -2.27 -4.00
C GLU A 15 12.36 -2.81 -2.57
N ILE A 16 11.46 -3.74 -2.28
CA ILE A 16 11.32 -4.38 -0.97
C ILE A 16 11.54 -5.86 -1.16
N THR A 17 12.32 -6.46 -0.27
CA THR A 17 12.53 -7.91 -0.26
C THR A 17 11.78 -8.50 0.92
N LEU A 18 10.79 -9.33 0.64
CA LEU A 18 10.00 -10.06 1.61
C LEU A 18 10.56 -11.48 1.75
N GLN A 19 10.72 -11.95 2.97
CA GLN A 19 11.02 -13.37 3.20
C GLN A 19 9.71 -14.16 3.19
N SER A 20 9.65 -15.31 2.51
CA SER A 20 8.40 -16.10 2.52
C SER A 20 8.10 -16.81 3.84
N ASP A 21 9.06 -16.86 4.76
CA ASP A 21 8.86 -17.49 6.08
C ASP A 21 8.30 -16.49 7.10
N ALA A 22 8.75 -15.23 7.02
CA ALA A 22 8.26 -14.10 7.80
C ALA A 22 8.27 -12.84 6.91
N PRO A 23 7.22 -12.60 6.12
CA PRO A 23 7.17 -11.42 5.28
C PRO A 23 7.08 -10.18 6.17
N ASP A 24 7.96 -9.23 5.96
CA ASP A 24 7.94 -7.94 6.65
C ASP A 24 6.82 -7.05 6.06
N ILE A 25 5.59 -7.37 6.48
CA ILE A 25 4.38 -6.67 6.02
C ILE A 25 4.38 -5.23 6.54
N GLU A 26 4.94 -4.98 7.73
CA GLU A 26 5.01 -3.64 8.31
C GLU A 26 5.88 -2.70 7.46
N GLY A 27 7.09 -3.12 7.06
CA GLY A 27 7.97 -2.36 6.17
C GLY A 27 7.40 -2.19 4.77
N LEU A 28 6.67 -3.20 4.27
CA LEU A 28 5.91 -3.10 3.01
C LEU A 28 4.86 -1.99 3.08
N VAL A 29 3.99 -2.04 4.10
CA VAL A 29 2.91 -1.07 4.28
C VAL A 29 3.47 0.33 4.54
N SER A 30 4.49 0.46 5.39
CA SER A 30 5.13 1.74 5.70
C SER A 30 5.72 2.39 4.44
N SER A 31 6.38 1.59 3.60
CA SER A 31 6.89 2.07 2.32
C SER A 31 5.76 2.50 1.39
N ILE A 32 4.71 1.68 1.23
CA ILE A 32 3.53 2.01 0.42
C ILE A 32 2.89 3.32 0.89
N VAL A 33 2.73 3.53 2.19
CA VAL A 33 2.17 4.77 2.74
C VAL A 33 3.11 5.96 2.52
N SER A 34 4.42 5.76 2.63
CA SER A 34 5.40 6.83 2.39
C SER A 34 5.42 7.29 0.93
N ILE A 35 5.11 6.40 -0.01
CA ILE A 35 5.03 6.75 -1.44
C ILE A 35 3.59 6.83 -1.94
N MET A 36 2.56 6.72 -1.07
CA MET A 36 1.13 6.64 -1.41
C MET A 36 0.69 7.67 -2.46
N ASP A 37 1.16 8.91 -2.33
CA ASP A 37 0.80 10.03 -3.21
C ASP A 37 1.33 9.84 -4.65
N GLN A 38 2.44 9.11 -4.79
CA GLN A 38 3.11 8.79 -6.06
C GLN A 38 2.97 7.31 -6.46
N PHE A 39 2.36 6.50 -5.58
CA PHE A 39 2.28 5.06 -5.72
C PHE A 39 1.10 4.69 -6.59
N SER A 40 1.40 4.02 -7.69
CA SER A 40 0.39 3.43 -8.56
C SER A 40 0.37 1.92 -8.34
N PRO A 41 -0.76 1.32 -7.95
CA PRO A 41 -0.84 -0.12 -7.77
C PRO A 41 -0.49 -0.89 -9.06
N ASP A 42 -0.72 -0.31 -10.23
CA ASP A 42 -0.33 -0.89 -11.52
C ASP A 42 1.21 -0.98 -11.73
N ASP A 43 2.00 -0.17 -11.03
CA ASP A 43 3.48 -0.18 -11.06
C ASP A 43 4.10 -1.32 -10.23
N ILE A 44 3.30 -2.03 -9.42
CA ILE A 44 3.77 -3.15 -8.61
C ILE A 44 4.33 -4.25 -9.53
N LYS A 45 5.60 -4.57 -9.34
CA LYS A 45 6.26 -5.75 -9.91
C LYS A 45 6.64 -6.71 -8.79
N VAL A 46 6.39 -7.98 -9.05
CA VAL A 46 6.77 -9.06 -8.14
C VAL A 46 7.75 -9.95 -8.89
N GLU A 47 8.89 -10.22 -8.26
CA GLU A 47 9.91 -11.12 -8.75
C GLU A 47 10.16 -12.17 -7.67
N CYS A 48 10.11 -13.44 -8.02
CA CYS A 48 10.38 -14.53 -7.10
C CYS A 48 11.28 -15.55 -7.81
N GLY A 49 12.37 -15.96 -7.15
CA GLY A 49 13.30 -16.97 -7.69
C GLY A 49 12.80 -18.41 -7.55
N TYR A 50 11.60 -18.62 -7.00
CA TYR A 50 11.03 -19.94 -6.74
C TYR A 50 10.01 -20.32 -7.80
N ASP A 51 10.28 -21.39 -8.56
CA ASP A 51 9.45 -21.86 -9.68
C ASP A 51 8.03 -22.27 -9.26
N GLY A 52 7.84 -22.64 -7.99
CA GLY A 52 6.53 -22.98 -7.43
C GLY A 52 5.76 -21.81 -6.82
N PHE A 53 6.20 -20.56 -7.01
CA PHE A 53 5.50 -19.37 -6.51
C PHE A 53 4.67 -18.74 -7.61
N ASP A 54 3.38 -18.57 -7.35
CA ASP A 54 2.47 -17.95 -8.33
C ASP A 54 2.59 -16.42 -8.28
N ILE A 55 3.63 -15.91 -8.95
CA ILE A 55 3.95 -14.47 -9.04
C ILE A 55 2.75 -13.66 -9.54
N LYS A 56 2.00 -14.23 -10.51
CA LYS A 56 0.85 -13.54 -11.11
C LYS A 56 -0.28 -13.37 -10.11
N SER A 57 -0.72 -14.46 -9.46
CA SER A 57 -1.76 -14.37 -8.44
C SER A 57 -1.35 -13.49 -7.27
N PHE A 58 -0.08 -13.56 -6.83
CA PHE A 58 0.40 -12.70 -5.75
C PHE A 58 0.40 -11.22 -6.13
N ARG A 59 0.80 -10.91 -7.37
CA ARG A 59 0.74 -9.54 -7.91
C ARG A 59 -0.70 -9.04 -7.97
N GLU A 60 -1.65 -9.83 -8.47
CA GLU A 60 -3.06 -9.43 -8.54
C GLU A 60 -3.63 -9.13 -7.15
N ILE A 61 -3.38 -10.01 -6.17
CA ILE A 61 -3.79 -9.79 -4.78
C ILE A 61 -3.17 -8.50 -4.22
N LEU A 62 -1.88 -8.25 -4.48
CA LEU A 62 -1.22 -7.01 -4.04
C LEU A 62 -1.82 -5.76 -4.68
N ILE A 63 -2.16 -5.82 -5.97
CA ILE A 63 -2.80 -4.71 -6.69
C ILE A 63 -4.18 -4.42 -6.10
N GLU A 64 -5.00 -5.45 -5.91
CA GLU A 64 -6.34 -5.31 -5.34
C GLU A 64 -6.28 -4.80 -3.89
N ALA A 65 -5.45 -5.40 -3.04
CA ALA A 65 -5.28 -4.96 -1.66
C ALA A 65 -4.74 -3.52 -1.57
N SER A 66 -3.81 -3.15 -2.46
CA SER A 66 -3.29 -1.78 -2.53
C SER A 66 -4.36 -0.78 -2.96
N LYS A 67 -5.18 -1.13 -3.96
CA LYS A 67 -6.32 -0.29 -4.41
C LYS A 67 -7.34 -0.10 -3.30
N ASP A 68 -7.74 -1.18 -2.65
CA ASP A 68 -8.67 -1.15 -1.51
C ASP A 68 -8.12 -0.29 -0.36
N PHE A 69 -6.83 -0.44 -0.05
CA PHE A 69 -6.18 0.34 1.01
C PHE A 69 -6.09 1.83 0.69
N ILE A 70 -5.73 2.20 -0.55
CA ILE A 70 -5.70 3.60 -1.01
C ILE A 70 -7.11 4.19 -0.97
N ASP A 71 -8.12 3.46 -1.47
CA ASP A 71 -9.51 3.91 -1.47
C ASP A 71 -10.05 4.10 -0.05
N ALA A 72 -9.77 3.15 0.84
CA ALA A 72 -10.11 3.23 2.26
C ALA A 72 -9.47 4.44 2.94
N ILE A 73 -8.18 4.72 2.67
CA ILE A 73 -7.49 5.91 3.22
C ILE A 73 -8.04 7.21 2.63
N ALA A 74 -8.33 7.24 1.33
CA ALA A 74 -8.95 8.41 0.69
C ALA A 74 -10.34 8.70 1.27
N LEU A 75 -11.14 7.66 1.49
CA LEU A 75 -12.44 7.75 2.14
C LEU A 75 -12.32 8.27 3.59
N ASP A 76 -11.34 7.77 4.34
CA ASP A 76 -11.11 8.19 5.72
C ASP A 76 -10.67 9.67 5.78
N LYS A 77 -9.74 10.08 4.91
CA LYS A 77 -9.29 11.49 4.77
C LYS A 77 -10.43 12.42 4.36
N SER A 78 -11.35 11.97 3.51
CA SER A 78 -12.54 12.72 3.10
C SER A 78 -13.52 12.90 4.27
N LYS A 79 -13.77 11.84 5.05
CA LYS A 79 -14.58 11.93 6.28
C LYS A 79 -13.94 12.85 7.31
N TYR A 80 -12.62 12.76 7.49
CA TYR A 80 -11.88 13.63 8.40
C TYR A 80 -11.96 15.11 8.00
N GLN A 81 -11.77 15.42 6.71
CA GLN A 81 -11.95 16.78 6.18
C GLN A 81 -13.39 17.28 6.30
N SER A 82 -14.38 16.42 6.05
CA SER A 82 -15.79 16.78 6.17
C SER A 82 -16.20 17.09 7.62
N VAL A 83 -15.64 16.34 8.58
CA VAL A 83 -15.80 16.61 10.02
C VAL A 83 -15.07 17.88 10.44
N LEU A 84 -13.83 18.11 9.97
CA LEU A 84 -13.09 19.37 10.20
C LEU A 84 -13.85 20.58 9.65
N ALA A 85 -14.32 20.51 8.41
CA ALA A 85 -15.11 21.58 7.80
C ALA A 85 -16.43 21.83 8.54
N SER A 86 -17.04 20.78 9.09
CA SER A 86 -18.25 20.91 9.93
C SER A 86 -17.94 21.54 11.29
N LEU A 87 -16.77 21.28 11.87
CA LEU A 87 -16.33 21.89 13.14
C LEU A 87 -15.94 23.36 12.97
N GLU A 88 -15.24 23.71 11.89
CA GLU A 88 -14.90 25.10 11.55
C GLU A 88 -16.13 25.95 11.22
N ALA A 89 -17.16 25.35 10.61
CA ALA A 89 -18.43 26.03 10.36
C ALA A 89 -19.18 26.37 11.66
N VAL A 90 -19.14 25.48 12.66
CA VAL A 90 -19.79 25.69 13.96
C VAL A 90 -19.09 26.76 14.80
N GLU A 91 -17.75 26.89 14.71
CA GLU A 91 -17.01 27.97 15.40
C GLU A 91 -17.28 29.37 14.80
N HIS A 92 -17.67 29.46 13.53
CA HIS A 92 -17.94 30.76 12.89
C HIS A 92 -19.35 31.31 13.19
N GLU A 93 -20.30 30.48 13.60
CA GLU A 93 -21.67 30.90 13.97
C GLU A 93 -21.81 31.31 15.45
N ALA A 94 -20.77 31.13 16.26
CA ALA A 94 -20.76 31.43 17.69
C ALA A 94 -20.10 32.78 18.07
N ASN A 95 -19.72 33.61 17.09
CA ASN A 95 -19.15 34.95 17.27
C ASN A 95 -19.98 36.02 16.55
#